data_AF-A0A1G6LPL2-F1
#
_entry.id   AF-A0A1G6LPL2-F1
#
_cell.length_a   1.000
_cell.length_b   1.000
_cell.length_c   1.000
_cell.angle_alpha   90.00
_cell.angle_beta   90.00
_cell.angle_gamma   90.00
#
_symmetry.space_group_name_H-M   'P 1'
#
loop_
_entity.id
_entity.type
_entity.pdbx_description
1 polymer ?
#
loop_
_entity_poly.entity_id
_entity_poly.type
_entity_poly.pdbx_seq_one_letter_code
_entity_poly.pdbx_strand_id
1 'polypeptide(L)' 'MRTERGLTLDELAARSGVSRRVLSYAEGGLINPGILSFVAIVRALGIDSAELLQPMMDEMEKQAVQEQAPG' A
#
# COMPACT_ATOMS: atom_id res chain seq x y z
N MET A 1 -11.71 1.76 -1.44
CA MET A 1 -11.05 1.18 -0.24
C MET A 1 -11.40 1.89 1.07
N ARG A 2 -11.08 3.18 1.26
CA ARG A 2 -11.47 3.92 2.49
C ARG A 2 -12.99 4.14 2.58
N THR A 3 -13.59 4.65 1.52
CA THR A 3 -15.04 4.92 1.43
C THR A 3 -15.89 3.66 1.55
N GLU A 4 -15.46 2.54 0.96
CA GLU A 4 -16.08 1.21 1.14
C GLU A 4 -16.13 0.77 2.60
N ARG A 5 -15.22 1.28 3.45
CA ARG A 5 -15.17 1.01 4.89
C ARG A 5 -15.85 2.10 5.72
N GLY A 6 -16.54 3.04 5.08
CA GLY A 6 -17.25 4.14 5.74
C GLY A 6 -16.34 5.17 6.42
N LEU A 7 -15.03 5.15 6.15
CA LEU A 7 -14.07 6.03 6.81
C LEU A 7 -13.95 7.37 6.08
N THR A 8 -13.84 8.46 6.83
CA THR A 8 -13.38 9.77 6.38
C THR A 8 -11.85 9.84 6.34
N LEU A 9 -11.30 10.85 5.67
CA LEU A 9 -9.84 11.07 5.67
C LEU A 9 -9.29 11.37 7.07
N ASP A 10 -10.06 12.06 7.91
CA ASP A 10 -9.64 12.38 9.27
C ASP A 10 -9.61 11.13 10.16
N GLU A 11 -10.58 10.23 10.02
CA GLU A 11 -10.58 8.96 10.73
C GLU A 11 -9.43 8.04 10.29
N LEU A 12 -9.14 7.99 8.97
CA LEU A 12 -7.99 7.23 8.49
C LEU A 12 -6.66 7.85 8.96
N ALA A 13 -6.58 9.19 9.03
CA ALA A 13 -5.41 9.88 9.58
C ALA A 13 -5.19 9.52 11.05
N ALA A 14 -6.25 9.57 11.86
CA ALA A 14 -6.19 9.20 13.26
C ALA A 14 -5.76 7.74 13.47
N ARG A 15 -6.26 6.81 12.64
CA ARG A 15 -5.93 5.37 12.73
C ARG A 15 -4.51 5.04 12.26
N SER A 16 -4.04 5.70 11.20
CA SER A 16 -2.74 5.40 10.57
C SER A 16 -1.58 6.21 11.12
N GLY A 17 -1.84 7.34 11.80
CA GLY A 17 -0.82 8.33 12.16
C GLY A 17 -0.27 9.11 10.97
N VAL A 18 -0.80 8.90 9.76
CA VAL A 18 -0.42 9.61 8.54
C VAL A 18 -1.25 10.89 8.41
N SER A 19 -0.62 12.00 8.02
CA SER A 19 -1.33 13.26 7.90
C SER A 19 -2.44 13.21 6.84
N ARG A 20 -3.55 13.91 7.10
CA ARG A 20 -4.67 14.06 6.15
C ARG A 20 -4.21 14.51 4.75
N ARG A 21 -3.20 15.39 4.67
CA ARG A 21 -2.62 15.86 3.41
C ARG A 21 -1.97 14.72 2.62
N VAL A 22 -1.15 13.90 3.28
CA VAL A 22 -0.49 12.74 2.65
C VAL A 22 -1.54 11.74 2.17
N LEU A 23 -2.57 11.46 2.98
CA LEU A 23 -3.67 10.58 2.57
C LEU A 23 -4.42 11.11 1.35
N SER A 24 -4.77 12.41 1.34
CA SER A 24 -5.46 13.04 0.22
C SER A 24 -4.64 12.99 -1.07
N TYR A 25 -3.34 13.27 -0.99
CA TYR A 25 -2.45 13.21 -2.16
C TYR A 25 -2.23 11.78 -2.65
N ALA A 26 -2.10 10.81 -1.74
CA ALA A 26 -1.94 9.41 -2.11
C ALA A 26 -3.23 8.85 -2.74
N GLU A 27 -4.41 9.11 -2.17
CA GLU A 27 -5.70 8.69 -2.74
C GLU A 27 -5.96 9.35 -4.11
N GLY A 28 -5.50 10.59 -4.30
CA GLY A 28 -5.57 11.30 -5.58
C GLY A 28 -4.48 10.92 -6.59
N GLY A 29 -3.57 9.99 -6.27
CA GLY A 29 -2.47 9.58 -7.14
C GLY A 29 -1.40 10.65 -7.37
N LEU A 30 -1.38 11.72 -6.57
CA LEU A 30 -0.43 12.83 -6.69
C LEU A 30 0.95 12.50 -6.14
N ILE A 31 1.03 11.51 -5.24
CA ILE A 31 2.28 11.03 -4.66
C ILE A 31 2.27 9.51 -4.55
N ASN A 32 3.47 8.94 -4.55
CA ASN A 32 3.70 7.59 -4.05
C ASN A 32 4.14 7.67 -2.58
N PRO A 33 3.35 7.22 -1.60
CA PRO A 33 3.76 7.24 -0.20
C PRO A 33 4.98 6.32 0.03
N GLY A 34 5.89 6.76 0.91
CA GLY A 34 7.00 5.90 1.34
C GLY A 34 6.52 4.63 2.05
N ILE A 35 7.36 3.61 2.11
CA ILE A 35 6.98 2.26 2.59
C ILE A 35 6.33 2.26 3.99
N LEU A 36 6.85 3.07 4.92
CA LEU A 36 6.30 3.17 6.28
C LEU A 36 4.87 3.74 6.26
N SER A 37 4.64 4.81 5.50
CA SER A 37 3.31 5.41 5.34
C SER A 37 2.36 4.46 4.64
N PHE A 38 2.80 3.77 3.59
CA PHE A 38 2.00 2.77 2.90
C PHE A 38 1.55 1.65 3.85
N VAL A 39 2.47 1.03 4.59
CA VAL A 39 2.14 -0.03 5.56
C VAL A 39 1.17 0.47 6.64
N ALA A 40 1.39 1.68 7.16
CA ALA A 40 0.51 2.27 8.17
C ALA A 40 -0.91 2.50 7.63
N ILE A 41 -1.06 2.98 6.39
CA ILE A 41 -2.34 3.21 5.72
C ILE A 41 -3.08 1.88 5.51
N VAL A 42 -2.39 0.88 4.95
CA VAL A 42 -2.97 -0.43 4.61
C VAL A 42 -3.45 -1.15 5.87
N ARG A 43 -2.64 -1.14 6.94
CA ARG A 43 -3.04 -1.69 8.24
C ARG A 43 -4.22 -0.95 8.87
N ALA A 44 -4.26 0.38 8.78
CA ALA A 44 -5.39 1.17 9.28
C ALA A 44 -6.70 0.92 8.50
N LEU A 45 -6.60 0.43 7.26
CA LEU A 45 -7.72 -0.07 6.47
C LEU A 45 -8.07 -1.53 6.80
N GLY A 46 -7.35 -2.19 7.72
CA GLY A 46 -7.58 -3.59 8.08
C GLY A 46 -7.17 -4.57 6.96
N ILE A 47 -6.21 -4.18 6.13
CA ILE A 47 -5.66 -5.02 5.07
C ILE A 47 -4.29 -5.52 5.53
N ASP A 48 -3.97 -6.78 5.24
CA ASP A 48 -2.61 -7.28 5.42
C ASP A 48 -1.72 -6.74 4.29
N SER A 49 -0.69 -5.98 4.68
CA SER A 49 0.30 -5.43 3.74
C SER A 49 1.05 -6.52 2.98
N ALA A 50 1.25 -7.71 3.58
CA ALA A 50 1.91 -8.82 2.90
C ALA A 50 1.04 -9.35 1.76
N GLU A 51 -0.25 -9.58 2.02
CA GLU A 51 -1.23 -10.02 1.01
C GLU A 51 -1.33 -9.04 -0.16
N LEU A 52 -1.34 -7.73 0.14
CA LEU A 52 -1.42 -6.69 -0.90
C LEU A 52 -0.18 -6.64 -1.81
N LEU A 53 1.00 -6.99 -1.27
CA LEU A 53 2.27 -6.97 -1.99
C LEU A 53 2.60 -8.31 -2.67
N GLN A 54 1.94 -9.41 -2.31
CA GLN A 54 2.21 -10.75 -2.85
C GLN A 54 2.26 -10.80 -4.39
N PRO A 55 1.30 -10.22 -5.14
CA PRO A 55 1.36 -10.27 -6.60
C PRO A 55 2.64 -9.67 -7.19
N MET A 56 3.17 -8.61 -6.56
CA MET A 56 4.44 -8.01 -6.97
C MET A 56 5.63 -8.91 -6.62
N MET A 57 5.59 -9.55 -5.45
CA MET A 57 6.63 -10.50 -5.03
C MET A 57 6.68 -11.72 -5.95
N ASP A 58 5.53 -12.28 -6.31
CA ASP A 58 5.42 -13.40 -7.25
C ASP A 58 5.99 -13.04 -8.63
N GLU A 59 5.75 -11.81 -9.09
CA GLU A 59 6.25 -11.33 -10.38
C GLU A 59 7.78 -11.14 -10.36
N MET A 60 8.33 -10.59 -9.27
CA MET A 60 9.77 -10.48 -9.05
C MET A 60 10.45 -11.86 -8.97
N GLU A 61 9.81 -12.84 -8.32
CA GLU A 61 10.33 -14.21 -8.22
C GLU A 61 10.35 -14.89 -9.59
N LYS A 62 9.27 -14.76 -10.38
CA LYS A 62 9.22 -15.28 -11.76
C LYS A 62 10.33 -14.69 -12.64
N GLN A 63 10.59 -13.39 -12.51
CA GLN A 63 11.67 -12.71 -13.24
C GLN A 63 13.05 -13.22 -12.82
N ALA A 64 13.29 -13.38 -11.51
CA ALA A 64 14.56 -13.90 -11.01
C ALA A 64 14.86 -15.33 -11.48
N VAL A 65 13.82 -16.18 -11.59
CA VAL A 65 13.96 -17.55 -12.13
C VAL A 65 14.23 -17.54 -13.64
N GLN A 66 13.61 -16.61 -14.38
CA GLN A 66 13.79 -16.50 -15.83
C GLN A 66 15.17 -15.96 -16.25
N GLU A 67 15.79 -15.11 -15.42
CA GLU A 67 17.15 -14.59 -15.64
C GLU A 67 18.27 -15.57 -15.25
N GLN A 68 17.95 -16.65 -14.52
CA GLN A 68 18.93 -17.64 -14.03
C GLN A 68 18.99 -18.95 -14.84
N ALA A 69 18.22 -19.07 -15.94
CA ALA A 69 18.28 -20.24 -16.79
C ALA A 69 19.64 -20.33 -17.53
N PRO A 70 20.38 -21.45 -17.43
CA PRO A 70 21.60 -21.64 -18.21
C PRO A 70 21.21 -21.78 -19.69
N GLY A 71 21.95 -21.07 -20.56
CA GLY A 71 21.83 -21.16 -22.02
C GLY A 71 22.31 -22.48 -22.58
#